data_AF-X1GKD3-F1
#
_entry.id   AF-X1GKD3-F1
#
_cell.length_a   1.000
_cell.length_b   1.000
_cell.length_c   1.000
_cell.angle_alpha   90.00
_cell.angle_beta   90.00
_cell.angle_gamma   90.00
#
_symmetry.space_group_name_H-M   'P 1'
#
loop_
_entity.id
_entity.type
_entity.pdbx_description
1 polymer ?
#
loop_
_entity_poly.entity_id
_entity_poly.type
_entity_poly.pdbx_seq_one_letter_code
_entity_poly.pdbx_strand_id
1 'polypeptide(L)' 'MSKEMVNINVRITSTLKKLIEKYVDLDTHINLSDFARDAIREKIKRDAPWFLEEILRAEVPPSP' A
#
# COMPACT_ATOMS: atom_id res chain seq x y z
N MET A 1 15.64 -1.89 13.47
CA MET A 1 15.94 -1.25 12.17
C MET A 1 14.83 -0.28 11.87
N SER A 2 15.11 1.02 11.82
CA SER A 2 14.17 2.04 11.35
C SER A 2 13.89 1.79 9.88
N LYS A 3 12.67 1.34 9.54
CA LYS A 3 12.26 1.17 8.15
C LYS A 3 12.25 2.55 7.49
N GLU A 4 12.99 2.68 6.38
CA GLU A 4 12.91 3.88 5.55
C GLU A 4 11.47 4.02 5.03
N MET A 5 10.87 5.18 5.28
CA MET A 5 9.52 5.48 4.79
C MET A 5 9.64 6.30 3.51
N VAL A 6 9.00 5.82 2.45
CA VAL A 6 8.90 6.52 1.16
C VAL A 6 7.50 7.04 0.93
N ASN A 7 7.40 8.20 0.27
CA ASN A 7 6.13 8.84 -0.06
C ASN A 7 5.69 8.46 -1.47
N ILE A 8 4.41 8.11 -1.63
CA ILE A 8 3.78 7.88 -2.92
C ILE A 8 2.82 9.04 -3.22
N ASN A 9 2.98 9.67 -4.38
CA ASN A 9 2.10 10.74 -4.86
C ASN A 9 1.29 10.24 -6.06
N VAL A 10 -0.04 10.40 -6.01
CA VAL A 10 -0.95 9.96 -7.07
C VAL A 10 -1.93 11.06 -7.43
N ARG A 11 -2.25 11.20 -8.72
CA ARG A 11 -3.32 12.09 -9.19
C ARG A 11 -4.63 11.32 -9.27
N ILE A 12 -5.65 11.84 -8.62
CA ILE A 12 -7.01 11.30 -8.61
C ILE A 12 -8.02 12.40 -8.86
N THR A 13 -9.24 12.03 -9.23
CA THR A 13 -10.34 13.00 -9.34
C THR A 13 -10.72 13.52 -7.96
N SER A 14 -11.23 14.74 -7.90
CA SER A 14 -11.73 15.35 -6.65
C SER A 14 -12.88 14.54 -6.05
N THR A 15 -13.72 13.94 -6.89
CA THR A 15 -14.80 13.04 -6.47
C THR A 15 -14.27 11.81 -5.76
N LEU A 16 -13.24 11.16 -6.31
CA LEU A 16 -12.62 9.98 -5.67
C LEU A 16 -12.01 10.35 -4.33
N LYS A 17 -11.31 11.49 -4.24
CA LYS A 17 -10.77 11.98 -2.96
C LYS A 17 -11.86 12.11 -1.90
N LYS A 18 -12.97 12.78 -2.21
CA LYS A 18 -14.11 12.95 -1.29
C LYS A 18 -14.73 11.63 -0.87
N LEU A 19 -14.83 10.67 -1.79
CA LEU A 19 -15.34 9.34 -1.49
C LEU A 19 -14.43 8.61 -0.51
N ILE A 20 -13.11 8.66 -0.73
CA ILE A 20 -12.15 8.03 0.18
C ILE A 20 -12.18 8.69 1.55
N GLU A 21 -12.21 10.02 1.63
CA GLU A 21 -12.30 10.74 2.92
C GLU A 21 -13.54 10.30 3.70
N LYS A 22 -14.73 10.29 3.06
CA LYS A 22 -15.96 9.78 3.70
C LYS A 22 -15.87 8.32 4.11
N TYR A 23 -15.21 7.49 3.31
CA TYR A 23 -15.04 6.08 3.63
C TYR A 23 -14.14 5.89 4.86
N VAL A 24 -13.00 6.60 4.89
CA VAL A 24 -12.05 6.56 6.02
C VAL A 24 -12.69 7.11 7.30
N ASP A 25 -13.52 8.15 7.22
CA ASP A 25 -14.24 8.69 8.37
C ASP A 25 -15.26 7.71 8.99
N LEU A 26 -15.81 6.80 8.18
CA LEU A 26 -16.75 5.77 8.62
C LEU A 26 -16.07 4.48 9.08
N ASP A 27 -14.80 4.32 8.75
CA ASP A 27 -14.00 3.13 9.00
C ASP A 27 -13.09 3.32 10.23
N THR A 28 -12.47 2.24 10.69
CA THR A 28 -11.56 2.22 11.85
C THR A 28 -10.13 2.66 11.53
N HIS A 29 -9.86 3.05 10.28
CA HIS A 29 -8.54 3.52 9.86
C HIS A 29 -8.19 4.85 10.52
N ILE A 30 -6.95 5.00 10.97
CA ILE A 30 -6.49 6.21 11.68
C ILE A 30 -6.40 7.41 10.73
N ASN A 31 -6.09 7.17 9.44
CA ASN A 31 -6.00 8.20 8.40
C ASN A 31 -5.98 7.60 7.00
N LEU A 32 -6.01 8.47 5.98
CA LEU A 32 -5.92 8.10 4.56
C LEU A 32 -4.69 7.25 4.23
N SER A 33 -3.52 7.56 4.81
CA SER A 33 -2.30 6.79 4.54
C SER A 33 -2.37 5.38 5.11
N ASP A 34 -3.10 5.20 6.21
CA ASP A 34 -3.35 3.91 6.82
C ASP A 34 -4.23 3.03 5.93
N PHE A 35 -5.40 3.57 5.55
CA PHE A 35 -6.29 2.97 4.57
C PHE A 35 -5.57 2.62 3.26
N ALA A 36 -4.78 3.55 2.70
CA ALA A 36 -4.08 3.32 1.44
C ALA A 36 -3.07 2.16 1.55
N ARG A 37 -2.35 2.06 2.66
CA ARG A 37 -1.39 0.96 2.89
C ARG A 37 -2.10 -0.40 2.90
N ASP A 38 -3.24 -0.50 3.57
CA ASP A 38 -3.97 -1.77 3.65
C ASP A 38 -4.67 -2.12 2.34
N ALA A 39 -5.35 -1.16 1.71
CA ALA A 39 -5.99 -1.36 0.40
C ALA A 39 -4.97 -1.80 -0.68
N ILE A 40 -3.77 -1.20 -0.71
CA ILE A 40 -2.71 -1.60 -1.64
C ILE A 40 -2.22 -3.02 -1.34
N ARG A 41 -1.98 -3.36 -0.06
CA ARG A 41 -1.55 -4.72 0.33
C ARG A 41 -2.60 -5.77 -0.04
N GLU A 42 -3.86 -5.51 0.26
CA GLU A 42 -4.96 -6.42 -0.06
C GLU A 42 -5.10 -6.62 -1.57
N LYS A 43 -5.00 -5.54 -2.35
CA LYS A 43 -5.02 -5.61 -3.82
C LYS A 43 -3.90 -6.49 -4.35
N ILE A 44 -2.67 -6.29 -3.90
CA ILE A 44 -1.51 -7.08 -4.35
C ILE A 44 -1.65 -8.54 -3.91
N LYS A 45 -2.01 -8.79 -2.64
CA LYS A 45 -2.20 -10.17 -2.13
C LYS A 45 -3.25 -10.94 -2.92
N ARG A 46 -4.35 -10.28 -3.29
CA ARG A 46 -5.44 -10.91 -4.07
C ARG A 46 -5.02 -11.17 -5.51
N ASP A 47 -4.38 -10.19 -6.14
CA ASP A 47 -4.12 -10.24 -7.57
C ASP A 47 -2.83 -10.99 -7.94
N ALA A 48 -1.84 -10.97 -7.04
CA ALA A 48 -0.52 -11.55 -7.28
C ALA A 48 0.19 -11.94 -5.97
N PRO A 49 -0.31 -12.97 -5.26
CA PRO A 49 0.27 -13.42 -3.99
C PRO A 49 1.75 -13.84 -4.09
N TRP A 50 2.23 -14.24 -5.27
CA TRP A 50 3.63 -14.65 -5.49
C TRP A 50 4.64 -13.50 -5.54
N PHE A 51 4.21 -12.24 -5.78
CA PHE A 51 5.15 -11.12 -5.93
C PHE A 51 5.94 -10.82 -4.66
N LEU A 52 5.38 -11.11 -3.48
CA LEU A 52 6.11 -10.92 -2.23
C LEU A 52 7.36 -11.82 -2.19
N GLU A 53 7.25 -13.07 -2.63
CA GLU A 53 8.41 -13.97 -2.70
C GLU A 53 9.43 -13.50 -3.72
N GLU A 54 8.98 -12.96 -4.85
CA GLU A 54 9.86 -12.43 -5.90
C GLU A 54 10.68 -11.23 -5.42
N ILE A 55 10.05 -10.27 -4.73
CA ILE A 55 10.75 -9.12 -4.13
C ILE A 55 11.75 -9.57 -3.08
N LEU A 56 11.35 -10.47 -2.17
CA LEU A 56 12.25 -10.98 -1.12
C LEU A 56 13.44 -11.73 -1.71
N ARG A 57 13.25 -12.50 -2.79
CA ARG A 57 14.35 -13.18 -3.49
C ARG A 57 15.27 -12.20 -4.21
N ALA A 58 14.73 -11.11 -4.77
CA ALA A 58 15.52 -10.09 -5.46
C ALA A 58 16.38 -9.24 -4.50
N GLU A 59 15.94 -9.06 -3.25
CA GLU A 59 16.70 -8.36 -2.21
C GLU A 59 17.84 -9.20 -1.61
N VAL A 60 17.85 -10.53 -1.82
CA VAL A 60 18.96 -11.40 -1.44
C VAL A 60 19.94 -11.46 -2.60
N PRO A 61 21.13 -10.83 -2.52
CA PRO A 61 22.14 -10.99 -3.56
C PRO A 61 22.52 -12.48 -3.66
N PRO A 62 22.78 -13.00 -4.88
CA PRO A 62 23.22 -14.38 -5.02
C PRO A 62 24.45 -14.59 -4.14
N SER A 63 24.34 -15.54 -3.21
CA SER A 63 25.49 -15.96 -2.39
C SER A 63 26.52 -16.60 -3.34
N PRO A 64 27.81 -16.28 -3.20
CA PRO A 64 28.87 -16.84 -4.05
C PRO A 64 29.03 -18.35 -3.88
#